data_AF-A0A2W4TDK3-F1
#
_entry.id   AF-A0A2W4TDK3-F1
#
_cell.length_a   1.000
_cell.length_b   1.000
_cell.length_c   1.000
_cell.angle_alpha   90.00
_cell.angle_beta   90.00
_cell.angle_gamma   90.00
#
_symmetry.space_group_name_H-M   'P 1'
#
loop_
_entity.id
_entity.type
_entity.pdbx_description
1 polymer ?
#
loop_
_entity_poly.entity_id
_entity_poly.type
_entity_poly.pdbx_seq_one_letter_code
_entity_poly.pdbx_strand_id
1 'polypeptide(L)'
;MADEKIEWTGTPSQMQNLGWFIACVLLVPIPWAIWRWIVTRNTVYTLTDQRLSIRRGVFTRVTEDLELYRVRDTRLEQTFFERMFGLGEVILFTSDASTPEIHLPWLKNAESLRESVRRLSEARRDAKRVRTLESGNGGFDDAGGHDALD
;
A
#
# COMPACT_ATOMS: atom_id res chain seq x y z
N MET A 1 54.54 -23.12 50.86
CA MET A 1 53.24 -22.56 50.43
C MET A 1 52.36 -23.77 50.15
N ALA A 2 51.36 -24.02 50.99
CA ALA A 2 50.54 -25.22 50.88
C ALA A 2 49.52 -25.04 49.74
N ASP A 3 49.42 -26.05 48.87
CA ASP A 3 48.44 -26.15 47.80
C ASP A 3 47.02 -26.26 48.40
N GLU A 4 46.15 -25.30 48.08
CA GLU A 4 44.78 -25.27 48.56
C GLU A 4 43.92 -26.28 47.77
N LYS A 5 43.27 -27.19 48.49
CA LYS A 5 42.45 -28.24 47.89
C LYS A 5 40.99 -27.79 47.80
N ILE A 6 40.52 -27.57 46.59
CA ILE A 6 39.14 -27.15 46.32
C ILE A 6 38.21 -28.35 46.54
N GLU A 7 37.37 -28.29 47.58
CA GLU A 7 36.49 -29.42 47.95
C GLU A 7 35.16 -29.45 47.17
N TRP A 8 34.69 -28.31 46.66
CA TRP A 8 33.46 -28.25 45.87
C TRP A 8 33.39 -27.01 44.98
N THR A 9 32.89 -27.17 43.77
CA THR A 9 32.55 -26.08 42.85
C THR A 9 31.19 -26.38 42.23
N GLY A 10 30.31 -25.39 42.24
CA GLY A 10 28.98 -25.49 41.64
C GLY A 10 28.50 -24.15 41.09
N THR A 11 27.60 -24.21 40.11
CA THR A 11 26.90 -23.04 39.59
C THR A 11 25.41 -23.14 39.92
N PRO A 12 24.75 -22.03 40.27
CA PRO A 12 23.32 -22.05 40.54
C PRO A 12 22.53 -22.41 39.29
N SER A 13 21.47 -23.21 39.47
CA SER A 13 20.58 -23.61 38.38
C SER A 13 19.80 -22.41 37.84
N GLN A 14 19.72 -22.31 36.51
CA GLN A 14 18.95 -21.27 35.78
C GLN A 14 17.44 -21.35 36.05
N MET A 15 16.95 -22.40 36.71
CA MET A 15 15.56 -22.51 37.15
C MET A 15 15.12 -21.37 38.08
N GLN A 16 16.06 -20.74 38.79
CA GLN A 16 15.77 -19.55 39.61
C GLN A 16 15.33 -18.35 38.75
N ASN A 17 15.79 -18.28 37.49
CA ASN A 17 15.49 -17.20 36.55
C ASN A 17 14.28 -17.49 35.65
N LEU A 18 13.62 -18.64 35.81
CA LEU A 18 12.54 -19.09 34.93
C LEU A 18 11.37 -18.09 34.87
N GLY A 19 10.99 -17.50 36.01
CA GLY A 19 9.95 -16.47 36.06
C GLY A 19 10.31 -15.21 35.27
N TRP A 20 11.59 -14.81 35.30
CA TRP A 20 12.09 -13.66 34.53
C TRP A 20 12.06 -13.94 33.02
N PHE A 21 12.45 -15.15 32.60
CA PHE A 21 12.34 -15.54 31.19
C PHE A 21 10.90 -15.55 30.69
N ILE A 22 9.96 -16.09 31.47
CA ILE A 22 8.54 -16.06 31.13
C ILE A 22 8.03 -14.61 31.06
N ALA A 23 8.41 -13.77 32.03
CA ALA A 23 8.06 -12.36 32.03
C ALA A 23 8.59 -11.65 30.77
N CYS A 24 9.86 -11.86 30.39
CA CYS A 24 10.43 -11.30 29.16
C CYS A 24 9.69 -11.78 27.90
N VAL A 25 9.39 -13.08 27.83
CA VAL A 25 8.65 -13.67 26.69
C VAL A 25 7.23 -13.10 26.59
N LEU A 26 6.61 -12.66 27.68
CA LEU A 26 5.29 -12.01 27.64
C LEU A 26 5.37 -10.49 27.43
N LEU A 27 6.36 -9.81 28.03
CA LEU A 27 6.52 -8.35 27.97
C LEU A 27 6.97 -7.84 26.60
N VAL A 28 7.65 -8.64 25.79
CA VAL A 28 8.12 -8.23 24.45
C VAL A 28 7.04 -8.34 23.36
N PRO A 29 6.28 -9.44 23.21
CA PRO A 29 5.29 -9.57 22.15
C PRO A 29 4.06 -8.70 22.36
N ILE A 30 3.69 -8.39 23.62
CA ILE A 30 2.49 -7.57 23.90
C ILE A 30 2.64 -6.15 23.34
N PRO A 31 3.68 -5.36 23.66
CA PRO A 31 3.91 -4.06 23.06
C PRO A 31 4.07 -4.12 21.55
N TRP A 32 4.73 -5.16 21.03
CA TRP A 32 4.91 -5.33 19.58
C TRP A 32 3.58 -5.57 18.86
N ALA A 33 2.70 -6.41 19.42
CA ALA A 33 1.36 -6.65 18.91
C ALA A 33 0.50 -5.39 18.97
N ILE A 34 0.53 -4.66 20.09
CA ILE A 34 -0.17 -3.37 20.24
C ILE A 34 0.32 -2.38 19.19
N TRP A 35 1.63 -2.28 18.99
CA TRP A 35 2.21 -1.40 17.97
C TRP A 35 1.71 -1.75 16.56
N ARG A 36 1.76 -3.03 16.19
CA ARG A 36 1.24 -3.52 14.89
C ARG A 36 -0.23 -3.19 14.72
N TRP A 37 -1.03 -3.37 15.77
CA TRP A 37 -2.46 -3.03 15.76
C TRP A 37 -2.70 -1.53 15.54
N ILE A 38 -1.96 -0.66 16.24
CA ILE A 38 -2.05 0.79 16.08
C ILE A 38 -1.67 1.22 14.66
N VAL A 39 -0.61 0.64 14.08
CA VAL A 39 -0.18 0.95 12.70
C VAL A 39 -1.27 0.61 11.68
N THR A 40 -1.83 -0.60 11.78
CA THR A 40 -2.91 -1.03 10.86
C THR A 40 -4.16 -0.18 11.02
N ARG A 41 -4.54 0.18 12.26
CA ARG A 41 -5.71 1.03 12.54
C ARG A 41 -5.57 2.46 12.00
N ASN A 42 -4.34 2.98 11.89
CA ASN A 42 -4.08 4.31 11.35
C ASN A 42 -3.85 4.33 9.82
N THR A 43 -4.16 3.23 9.13
CA THR A 43 -4.13 3.19 7.66
C THR A 43 -5.56 3.32 7.13
N VAL A 44 -5.83 4.40 6.40
CA VAL A 44 -7.15 4.73 5.85
C VAL A 44 -7.04 4.89 4.34
N TYR A 45 -7.84 4.11 3.62
CA TYR A 45 -7.98 4.17 2.17
C TYR A 45 -9.28 4.92 1.83
N THR A 46 -9.17 5.99 1.04
CA THR A 46 -10.32 6.77 0.59
C THR A 46 -10.35 6.77 -0.94
N LEU A 47 -11.33 6.07 -1.51
CA LEU A 47 -11.57 6.09 -2.95
C LEU A 47 -12.58 7.20 -3.28
N THR A 48 -12.18 8.12 -4.17
CA THR A 48 -13.08 9.10 -4.77
C THR A 48 -13.27 8.84 -6.26
N ASP A 49 -14.08 9.64 -6.93
CA ASP A 49 -14.32 9.59 -8.37
C ASP A 49 -13.11 10.01 -9.23
N GLN A 50 -12.08 10.61 -8.60
CA GLN A 50 -10.89 11.14 -9.30
C GLN A 50 -9.59 10.50 -8.83
N ARG A 51 -9.49 10.17 -7.54
CA ARG A 51 -8.25 9.71 -6.93
C ARG A 51 -8.51 8.69 -5.82
N LEU A 52 -7.50 7.87 -5.58
CA LEU A 52 -7.38 7.01 -4.42
C LEU A 52 -6.38 7.67 -3.45
N SER A 53 -6.85 8.05 -2.27
CA SER A 53 -6.01 8.64 -1.21
C SER A 53 -5.67 7.59 -0.17
N ILE A 54 -4.38 7.43 0.12
CA ILE A 54 -3.85 6.49 1.09
C ILE A 54 -3.23 7.31 2.23
N ARG A 55 -3.86 7.24 3.41
CA ARG A 55 -3.39 7.94 4.61
C ARG A 55 -2.84 6.92 5.57
N ARG A 56 -1.56 7.02 5.91
CA ARG A 56 -0.88 6.09 6.82
C ARG A 56 0.04 6.80 7.81
N GLY A 57 0.28 6.14 8.94
CA GLY A 57 1.29 6.54 9.92
C GLY A 57 0.70 6.93 11.27
N VAL A 58 1.50 6.71 12.32
CA VAL A 58 1.07 6.82 13.73
C VAL A 58 1.52 8.15 14.34
N PHE A 59 2.83 8.43 14.28
CA PHE A 59 3.41 9.70 14.77
C PHE A 59 3.49 10.73 13.64
N THR A 60 3.98 10.30 12.47
CA THR A 60 4.00 11.09 11.25
C THR A 60 2.89 10.59 10.34
N ARG A 61 2.05 11.51 9.84
CA ARG A 61 1.01 11.19 8.87
C ARG A 61 1.54 11.43 7.47
N VAL A 62 1.51 10.39 6.65
CA VAL A 62 1.84 10.44 5.22
C VAL A 62 0.54 10.24 4.44
N THR A 63 0.27 11.14 3.49
CA THR A 63 -0.87 11.04 2.57
C THR A 63 -0.34 10.93 1.15
N GLU A 64 -0.70 9.85 0.46
CA GLU A 64 -0.35 9.59 -0.93
C GLU A 64 -1.64 9.57 -1.76
N ASP A 65 -1.71 10.40 -2.80
CA ASP A 65 -2.86 10.49 -3.69
C ASP A 65 -2.51 9.91 -5.06
N LEU A 66 -3.22 8.86 -5.47
CA LEU A 66 -3.12 8.25 -6.79
C LEU A 66 -4.29 8.69 -7.66
N GLU A 67 -4.01 9.45 -8.72
CA GLU A 67 -5.04 9.82 -9.69
C GLU A 67 -5.50 8.60 -10.50
N LEU A 68 -6.83 8.37 -10.55
CA LEU A 68 -7.41 7.17 -11.15
C LEU A 68 -7.12 7.03 -12.65
N TYR A 69 -6.94 8.12 -13.38
CA TYR A 69 -6.59 8.04 -14.81
C TYR A 69 -5.17 7.47 -15.05
N ARG A 70 -4.28 7.52 -14.05
CA ARG A 70 -2.92 6.98 -14.12
C ARG A 70 -2.87 5.47 -13.92
N VAL A 71 -3.89 4.89 -13.28
CA VAL A 71 -4.03 3.44 -13.07
C VAL A 71 -4.13 2.75 -14.44
N ARG A 72 -3.23 1.80 -14.70
CA ARG A 72 -3.16 1.00 -15.93
C ARG A 72 -3.92 -0.29 -15.85
N ASP A 73 -3.69 -1.03 -14.79
CA ASP A 73 -4.25 -2.34 -14.58
C ASP A 73 -4.45 -2.58 -13.08
N THR A 74 -5.32 -3.53 -12.76
CA THR A 74 -5.64 -3.93 -11.40
C THR A 74 -5.58 -5.44 -11.27
N ARG A 75 -4.95 -5.93 -10.21
CA ARG A 75 -4.91 -7.35 -9.87
C ARG A 75 -5.58 -7.56 -8.51
N LEU A 76 -6.27 -8.68 -8.37
CA LEU A 76 -6.82 -9.17 -7.11
C LEU A 76 -6.05 -10.43 -6.75
N GLU A 77 -5.37 -10.42 -5.61
CA GLU A 77 -4.71 -11.60 -5.06
C GLU A 77 -5.41 -11.99 -3.75
N GLN A 78 -5.61 -13.30 -3.57
CA GLN A 78 -6.26 -13.85 -2.37
C GLN A 78 -5.59 -15.17 -2.02
N THR A 79 -4.95 -15.20 -0.85
CA THR A 79 -4.46 -16.43 -0.25
C THR A 79 -5.62 -17.28 0.30
N PHE A 80 -5.35 -18.55 0.60
CA PHE A 80 -6.36 -19.46 1.17
C PHE A 80 -7.02 -18.89 2.43
N PHE A 81 -6.22 -18.31 3.33
CA PHE A 81 -6.72 -17.72 4.57
C PHE A 81 -7.50 -16.45 4.32
N GLU A 82 -7.05 -15.57 3.43
CA GLU A 82 -7.79 -14.35 3.09
C GLU A 82 -9.17 -14.69 2.52
N ARG A 83 -9.26 -15.67 1.63
CA ARG A 83 -10.54 -16.14 1.10
C ARG A 83 -11.45 -16.69 2.19
N MET A 84 -10.90 -17.43 3.16
CA MET A 84 -11.65 -17.93 4.32
C MET A 84 -12.24 -16.80 5.18
N PHE A 85 -11.51 -15.69 5.33
CA PHE A 85 -11.94 -14.53 6.12
C PHE A 85 -12.66 -13.45 5.31
N GLY A 86 -12.92 -13.66 4.02
CA GLY A 86 -13.53 -12.66 3.13
C GLY A 86 -12.65 -11.43 2.87
N LEU A 87 -11.33 -11.61 2.96
CA LEU A 87 -10.30 -10.61 2.74
C LEU A 87 -9.64 -10.82 1.37
N GLY A 88 -8.92 -9.81 0.91
CA GLY A 88 -8.07 -9.91 -0.27
C GLY A 88 -7.15 -8.72 -0.43
N GLU A 89 -6.24 -8.82 -1.38
CA GLU A 89 -5.29 -7.78 -1.73
C GLU A 89 -5.61 -7.24 -3.13
N VAL A 90 -5.80 -5.92 -3.24
CA VAL A 90 -5.91 -5.24 -4.52
C VAL A 90 -4.59 -4.57 -4.85
N ILE A 91 -4.02 -4.95 -5.98
CA ILE A 91 -2.75 -4.40 -6.49
C ILE A 91 -3.07 -3.51 -7.68
N LEU A 92 -2.60 -2.26 -7.63
CA LEU A 92 -2.80 -1.27 -8.68
C LEU A 92 -1.48 -1.00 -9.39
N PHE A 93 -1.46 -1.20 -10.70
CA PHE A 93 -0.34 -0.83 -11.55
C PHE A 93 -0.59 0.57 -12.09
N THR A 94 0.35 1.49 -11.92
CA THR A 94 0.21 2.87 -12.36
C THR A 94 1.25 3.24 -13.40
N SER A 95 0.97 4.33 -14.09
CA SER A 95 1.85 4.95 -15.08
C SER A 95 2.91 5.85 -14.46
N ASP A 96 2.83 6.10 -13.15
CA ASP A 96 3.77 6.95 -12.43
C ASP A 96 5.13 6.26 -12.27
N ALA A 97 6.21 6.96 -12.57
CA ALA A 97 7.56 6.43 -12.47
C ALA A 97 8.03 6.30 -11.01
N SER A 98 7.51 7.14 -10.11
CA SER A 98 7.96 7.17 -8.71
C SER A 98 7.36 6.02 -7.88
N THR A 99 6.14 5.62 -8.21
CA THR A 99 5.39 4.60 -7.46
C THR A 99 4.69 3.69 -8.46
N PRO A 100 5.37 2.72 -9.09
CA PRO A 100 4.80 1.93 -10.19
C PRO A 100 3.69 0.95 -9.75
N GLU A 101 3.72 0.52 -8.49
CA GLU A 101 2.80 -0.47 -7.93
C GLU A 101 2.33 -0.02 -6.55
N ILE A 102 1.02 -0.17 -6.29
CA ILE A 102 0.38 0.18 -5.02
C ILE A 102 -0.41 -1.01 -4.53
N HIS A 103 -0.09 -1.45 -3.33
CA HIS A 103 -0.70 -2.61 -2.68
C HIS A 103 -1.73 -2.15 -1.65
N LEU A 104 -2.93 -2.71 -1.73
CA LEU A 104 -3.99 -2.55 -0.73
C LEU A 104 -4.35 -3.92 -0.14
N PRO A 105 -3.59 -4.38 0.88
CA PRO A 105 -3.75 -5.72 1.43
C PRO A 105 -4.84 -5.79 2.51
N TRP A 106 -5.31 -7.00 2.81
CA TRP A 106 -6.27 -7.30 3.89
C TRP A 106 -7.59 -6.50 3.81
N LEU A 107 -8.06 -6.21 2.60
CA LEU A 107 -9.31 -5.51 2.36
C LEU A 107 -10.50 -6.45 2.40
N LYS A 108 -11.56 -6.04 3.13
CA LYS A 108 -12.88 -6.68 3.01
C LYS A 108 -13.50 -6.33 1.66
N ASN A 109 -14.15 -7.30 1.02
CA ASN A 109 -14.79 -7.11 -0.29
C ASN A 109 -13.82 -6.53 -1.36
N ALA A 110 -12.57 -7.02 -1.37
CA ALA A 110 -11.53 -6.56 -2.27
C ALA A 110 -11.95 -6.58 -3.77
N GLU A 111 -12.79 -7.55 -4.16
CA GLU A 111 -13.34 -7.67 -5.51
C GLU A 111 -14.21 -6.46 -5.90
N SER A 112 -15.11 -6.00 -5.02
CA SER A 112 -15.97 -4.86 -5.33
C SER A 112 -15.20 -3.55 -5.38
N LEU A 113 -14.16 -3.42 -4.55
CA LEU A 113 -13.24 -2.28 -4.62
C LEU A 113 -12.49 -2.27 -5.94
N ARG A 114 -11.93 -3.42 -6.35
CA ARG A 114 -11.22 -3.56 -7.63
C ARG A 114 -12.11 -3.14 -8.80
N GLU A 115 -13.34 -3.65 -8.86
CA GLU A 115 -14.26 -3.31 -9.94
C GLU A 115 -14.65 -1.82 -9.92
N SER A 116 -14.81 -1.23 -8.73
CA SER A 116 -15.04 0.22 -8.57
C SER A 116 -13.85 1.04 -9.10
N VAL A 117 -12.62 0.66 -8.75
CA VAL A 117 -11.41 1.33 -9.23
C VAL A 117 -11.29 1.23 -10.74
N ARG A 118 -11.50 0.04 -11.30
CA ARG A 118 -11.48 -0.21 -12.75
C ARG A 118 -12.49 0.68 -13.46
N ARG A 119 -13.78 0.63 -13.07
CA ARG A 119 -14.85 1.45 -13.65
C ARG A 119 -14.53 2.94 -13.62
N LEU A 120 -14.04 3.44 -12.48
CA LEU A 120 -13.71 4.86 -12.34
C LEU A 120 -12.47 5.25 -13.16
N SER A 121 -11.48 4.38 -13.27
CA SER A 121 -10.27 4.61 -14.07
C SER A 121 -10.57 4.69 -15.58
N GLU A 122 -11.43 3.79 -16.08
CA GLU A 122 -11.88 3.77 -17.48
C GLU A 122 -12.66 5.04 -17.82
N ALA A 123 -13.68 5.37 -17.00
CA ALA A 123 -14.48 6.58 -17.19
C ALA A 123 -13.63 7.87 -17.23
N ARG A 124 -12.56 7.93 -16.42
CA ARG A 124 -11.66 9.09 -16.39
C ARG A 124 -10.71 9.14 -17.58
N ARG A 125 -10.26 8.00 -18.09
CA ARG A 125 -9.44 7.93 -19.30
C ARG A 125 -10.21 8.40 -20.53
N ASP A 126 -11.45 7.97 -20.66
CA ASP A 126 -12.30 8.37 -21.79
C ASP A 126 -12.60 9.86 -21.74
N ALA A 127 -12.95 10.40 -20.56
CA ALA A 127 -13.18 11.83 -20.39
C ALA A 127 -11.93 12.68 -20.74
N LYS A 128 -10.72 12.18 -20.46
CA LYS A 128 -9.48 12.89 -20.81
C LYS A 128 -9.17 12.80 -22.30
N ARG A 129 -9.41 11.63 -22.92
CA ARG A 129 -9.23 11.43 -24.37
C ARG A 129 -10.11 12.35 -25.19
N VAL A 130 -11.39 12.48 -24.83
CA VAL A 130 -12.34 13.37 -25.53
C VAL A 130 -11.82 14.81 -25.57
N ARG A 131 -11.33 15.33 -24.44
CA ARG A 131 -10.77 16.70 -24.36
C ARG A 131 -9.52 16.90 -25.21
N THR A 132 -8.66 15.89 -25.32
CA THR A 132 -7.46 15.99 -26.16
C THR A 132 -7.81 16.04 -27.64
N LEU A 133 -8.84 15.33 -28.09
CA LEU A 133 -9.29 15.33 -29.48
C LEU A 133 -9.95 16.65 -29.87
N GLU A 134 -10.77 17.24 -28.99
CA GLU A 134 -11.37 18.57 -29.21
C GLU A 134 -10.32 19.67 -29.37
N SER A 135 -9.22 19.58 -28.60
CA SER A 135 -8.11 20.55 -28.72
C SER A 135 -7.26 20.35 -29.98
N GLY A 136 -7.33 19.18 -30.65
CA GLY A 136 -6.54 18.85 -31.84
C GLY A 136 -7.24 19.15 -33.17
N ASN A 137 -8.52 19.51 -33.17
CA ASN A 137 -9.32 19.76 -34.38
C ASN A 137 -9.41 21.26 -34.77
N GLY A 138 -8.54 22.11 -34.22
CA GLY A 138 -8.64 23.57 -34.31
C GLY A 138 -7.55 24.30 -35.08
N GLY A 139 -6.72 23.62 -35.89
CA GLY A 139 -5.67 24.32 -36.62
C GLY A 139 -4.98 23.51 -37.70
N PHE A 140 -5.56 23.47 -38.90
CA PHE A 140 -4.82 23.42 -40.16
C PHE A 140 -5.70 23.78 -41.37
N ASP A 141 -6.19 25.02 -41.42
CA ASP A 141 -6.77 25.60 -42.64
C ASP A 141 -6.15 26.99 -42.85
N ASP A 142 -4.92 27.07 -43.35
CA ASP A 142 -4.51 28.27 -44.07
C ASP A 142 -3.29 28.07 -44.98
N ALA A 143 -3.28 28.89 -46.04
CA ALA A 143 -2.22 29.11 -47.04
C ALA A 143 -2.08 28.13 -48.22
N GLY A 144 -3.12 28.06 -49.07
CA GLY A 144 -2.98 27.76 -50.49
C GLY A 144 -3.68 28.83 -51.33
N GLY A 145 -2.98 29.91 -51.67
CA GLY A 145 -3.56 30.98 -52.48
C GLY A 145 -2.66 32.20 -52.61
N HIS A 146 -1.61 32.09 -53.42
CA HIS A 146 -0.96 33.28 -53.97
C HIS A 146 -0.42 32.97 -55.37
N ASP A 147 -1.36 32.80 -56.31
CA ASP A 147 -1.09 32.90 -57.74
C ASP A 147 -1.25 34.37 -58.13
N ALA A 148 -0.13 35.09 -58.20
CA ALA A 148 -0.06 36.43 -58.74
C ALA A 148 1.21 36.56 -59.57
N LEU A 149 1.11 36.35 -60.88
CA LEU A 149 2.01 36.89 -61.91
C LEU A 149 1.23 37.02 -63.23
N ASP A 150 0.70 38.22 -63.46
CA ASP A 150 0.37 38.81 -64.77
C ASP A 150 1.22 40.09 -64.89
#